data_AF-A0AAE3NHS4-F1
#
_entry.id   AF-A0AAE3NHS4-F1
#
_cell.length_a   1.000
_cell.length_b   1.000
_cell.length_c   1.000
_cell.angle_alpha   90.00
_cell.angle_beta   90.00
_cell.angle_gamma   90.00
#
_symmetry.space_group_name_H-M   'P 1'
#
loop_
_entity.id
_entity.type
_entity.pdbx_description
1 polymer ?
#
loop_
_entity_poly.entity_id
_entity_poly.type
_entity_poly.pdbx_seq_one_letter_code
_entity_poly.pdbx_strand_id
1 'polypeptide(L)'
;MNASDVLQEEVEKFEQWAALYPPHQRSGEWECGYGQWQSLWAAAIAVLESLSPNAWTEKCRAHLLYAIARDNEMECIAGELSERPDALLELARLAIDSSELDAKWQLAVQLGALSTSAEKEEAETLLLRLVGDEDEYVSRRSLLALGTLKSVHAESLAEKAWLTGHEYQRIAALWVLKDVAPDKLTRYVRLAEEDGREFVVENAHDALKASQ
;
A
#
# COMPACT_ATOMS: atom_id res chain seq x y z
N MET A 1 16.17 -18.34 -20.99
CA MET A 1 15.51 -17.08 -20.63
C MET A 1 15.57 -16.98 -19.13
N ASN A 2 16.16 -15.90 -18.58
CA ASN A 2 16.23 -15.74 -17.12
C ASN A 2 14.87 -15.23 -16.58
N ALA A 3 14.65 -15.24 -15.27
CA ALA A 3 13.37 -14.83 -14.69
C ALA A 3 12.99 -13.38 -15.04
N SER A 4 13.97 -12.46 -15.11
CA SER A 4 13.74 -11.07 -15.48
C SER A 4 13.30 -10.92 -16.94
N ASP A 5 13.81 -11.74 -17.86
CA ASP A 5 13.40 -11.75 -19.26
C ASP A 5 11.95 -12.23 -19.39
N VAL A 6 11.57 -13.26 -18.62
CA VAL A 6 10.17 -13.78 -18.61
C VAL A 6 9.21 -12.73 -18.06
N LEU A 7 9.57 -12.06 -16.95
CA LEU A 7 8.75 -10.96 -16.41
C LEU A 7 8.57 -9.84 -17.42
N GLN A 8 9.62 -9.48 -18.15
CA GLN A 8 9.51 -8.51 -19.23
C GLN A 8 8.48 -8.94 -20.28
N GLU A 9 8.54 -10.18 -20.77
CA GLU A 9 7.59 -10.65 -21.78
C GLU A 9 6.15 -10.62 -21.28
N GLU A 10 5.91 -10.98 -20.01
CA GLU A 10 4.56 -10.94 -19.43
C GLU A 10 4.05 -9.51 -19.19
N VAL A 11 4.92 -8.58 -18.80
CA VAL A 11 4.58 -7.15 -18.73
C VAL A 11 4.26 -6.60 -20.11
N GLU A 12 5.06 -6.92 -21.14
CA GLU A 12 4.78 -6.48 -22.51
C GLU A 12 3.45 -7.03 -23.05
N LYS A 13 3.08 -8.27 -22.70
CA LYS A 13 1.75 -8.83 -23.02
C LYS A 13 0.63 -8.08 -22.31
N PHE A 14 0.82 -7.76 -21.03
CA PHE A 14 -0.15 -6.97 -20.27
C PHE A 14 -0.31 -5.59 -20.92
N GLU A 15 0.79 -4.92 -21.26
CA GLU A 15 0.77 -3.60 -21.91
C GLU A 15 0.06 -3.62 -23.26
N GLN A 16 0.30 -4.65 -24.08
CA GLN A 16 -0.38 -4.85 -25.36
C GLN A 16 -1.88 -5.04 -25.18
N TRP A 17 -2.28 -5.84 -24.19
CA TRP A 17 -3.70 -6.01 -23.85
C TRP A 17 -4.30 -4.70 -23.31
N ALA A 18 -3.60 -4.01 -22.41
CA ALA A 18 -4.03 -2.75 -21.82
C ALA A 18 -4.20 -1.66 -22.88
N ALA A 19 -3.40 -1.67 -23.95
CA ALA A 19 -3.51 -0.73 -25.07
C ALA A 19 -4.88 -0.81 -25.81
N LEU A 20 -5.63 -1.90 -25.64
CA LEU A 20 -7.01 -2.03 -26.14
C LEU A 20 -7.98 -1.10 -25.39
N TYR A 21 -7.60 -0.65 -24.19
CA TYR A 21 -8.37 0.24 -23.33
C TYR A 21 -7.67 1.61 -23.25
N PRO A 22 -8.24 2.66 -23.84
CA PRO A 22 -7.73 4.02 -23.69
C PRO A 22 -7.59 4.42 -22.21
N PRO A 23 -6.58 5.22 -21.81
CA PRO A 23 -6.36 5.59 -20.40
C PRO A 23 -7.58 6.17 -19.68
N HIS A 24 -8.43 6.93 -20.38
CA HIS A 24 -9.64 7.52 -19.78
C HIS A 24 -10.76 6.50 -19.51
N GLN A 25 -10.63 5.26 -19.99
CA GLN A 25 -11.56 4.16 -19.75
C GLN A 25 -11.03 3.18 -18.68
N ARG A 26 -9.80 3.41 -18.21
CA ARG A 26 -9.16 2.63 -17.16
C ARG A 26 -9.57 3.19 -15.81
N SER A 27 -10.68 2.70 -15.28
CA SER A 27 -11.24 3.13 -14.00
C SER A 27 -11.75 1.95 -13.20
N GLY A 28 -11.60 2.00 -11.88
CA GLY A 28 -11.92 0.86 -11.02
C GLY A 28 -11.05 -0.35 -11.36
N GLU A 29 -11.64 -1.54 -11.32
CA GLU A 29 -10.98 -2.83 -11.53
C GLU A 29 -10.87 -3.22 -13.02
N TRP A 30 -10.48 -2.27 -13.89
CA TRP A 30 -10.47 -2.53 -15.33
C TRP A 30 -9.46 -3.61 -15.73
N GLU A 31 -8.38 -3.80 -14.95
CA GLU A 31 -7.37 -4.83 -15.16
C GLU A 31 -7.90 -6.26 -14.96
N CYS A 32 -9.01 -6.45 -14.22
CA CYS A 32 -9.58 -7.78 -13.92
C CYS A 32 -9.97 -8.57 -15.17
N GLY A 33 -10.15 -7.90 -16.32
CA GLY A 33 -10.40 -8.56 -17.61
C GLY A 33 -9.17 -9.23 -18.24
N TYR A 34 -7.96 -9.07 -17.69
CA TYR A 34 -6.76 -9.66 -18.27
C TYR A 34 -6.72 -11.18 -18.07
N GLY A 35 -6.81 -11.93 -19.16
CA GLY A 35 -6.92 -13.39 -19.11
C GLY A 35 -5.62 -14.14 -18.81
N GLN A 36 -4.48 -13.47 -18.61
CA GLN A 36 -3.17 -14.11 -18.40
C GLN A 36 -2.52 -13.71 -17.05
N TRP A 37 -3.34 -13.36 -16.06
CA TRP A 37 -2.88 -13.00 -14.71
C TRP A 37 -1.94 -14.03 -14.11
N GLN A 38 -2.27 -15.32 -14.21
CA GLN A 38 -1.45 -16.39 -13.63
C GLN A 38 -0.03 -16.40 -14.21
N SER A 39 0.13 -16.07 -15.49
CA SER A 39 1.45 -15.99 -16.12
C SER A 39 2.24 -14.78 -15.62
N LEU A 40 1.59 -13.61 -15.53
CA LEU A 40 2.23 -12.41 -14.99
C LEU A 40 2.63 -12.57 -13.52
N TRP A 41 1.73 -13.11 -12.68
CA TRP A 41 2.03 -13.41 -11.28
C TRP A 41 3.19 -14.40 -11.16
N ALA A 42 3.14 -15.52 -11.89
CA ALA A 42 4.20 -16.52 -11.84
C ALA A 42 5.56 -15.94 -12.27
N ALA A 43 5.59 -15.07 -13.29
CA ALA A 43 6.82 -14.43 -13.74
C ALA A 43 7.39 -13.44 -12.71
N ALA A 44 6.53 -12.61 -12.09
CA ALA A 44 6.95 -11.68 -11.05
C ALA A 44 7.46 -12.44 -9.81
N ILE A 45 6.72 -13.44 -9.35
CA ILE A 45 7.09 -14.27 -8.19
C ILE A 45 8.39 -15.02 -8.46
N ALA A 46 8.59 -15.56 -9.67
CA ALA A 46 9.84 -16.21 -10.04
C ALA A 46 11.04 -15.26 -9.94
N VAL A 47 10.89 -13.98 -10.26
CA VAL A 47 11.95 -12.97 -10.05
C VAL A 47 12.23 -12.79 -8.55
N LEU A 48 11.18 -12.62 -7.74
CA LEU A 48 11.30 -12.45 -6.28
C LEU A 48 11.96 -13.65 -5.59
N GLU A 49 11.74 -14.86 -6.11
CA GLU A 49 12.30 -16.10 -5.56
C GLU A 49 13.73 -16.39 -6.02
N SER A 50 14.06 -16.07 -7.27
CA SER A 50 15.31 -16.50 -7.89
C SER A 50 16.42 -15.45 -7.86
N LEU A 51 16.09 -14.17 -7.66
CA LEU A 51 17.04 -13.07 -7.72
C LEU A 51 17.01 -12.24 -6.44
N SER A 52 18.20 -12.02 -5.86
CA SER A 52 18.38 -11.01 -4.82
C SER A 52 18.09 -9.60 -5.39
N PRO A 53 17.55 -8.66 -4.59
CA PRO A 53 17.29 -7.28 -5.04
C PRO A 53 18.50 -6.55 -5.64
N ASN A 54 19.71 -6.92 -5.20
CA ASN A 54 20.97 -6.38 -5.73
C ASN A 54 21.28 -6.84 -7.16
N ALA A 55 20.65 -7.93 -7.63
CA ALA A 55 20.81 -8.45 -8.98
C ALA A 55 19.74 -7.90 -9.96
N TRP A 56 18.71 -7.20 -9.46
CA TRP A 56 17.69 -6.64 -10.33
C TRP A 56 18.23 -5.46 -11.13
N THR A 57 18.13 -5.55 -12.44
CA THR A 57 18.37 -4.42 -13.34
C THR A 57 17.32 -3.33 -13.14
N GLU A 58 17.60 -2.11 -13.59
CA GLU A 58 16.62 -1.02 -13.59
C GLU A 58 15.31 -1.42 -14.29
N LYS A 59 15.41 -2.14 -15.41
CA LYS A 59 14.25 -2.65 -16.14
C LYS A 59 13.45 -3.66 -15.33
N CYS A 60 14.13 -4.59 -14.65
CA CYS A 60 13.49 -5.58 -13.78
C CYS A 60 12.73 -4.88 -12.63
N ARG A 61 13.34 -3.87 -12.01
CA ARG A 61 12.74 -3.07 -10.94
C ARG A 61 11.46 -2.35 -11.42
N ALA A 62 11.53 -1.69 -12.57
CA ALA A 62 10.39 -1.02 -13.17
C ALA A 62 9.24 -1.99 -13.49
N HIS A 63 9.56 -3.16 -14.04
CA HIS A 63 8.55 -4.19 -14.33
C HIS A 63 7.92 -4.81 -13.09
N LEU A 64 8.68 -5.01 -12.01
CA LEU A 64 8.12 -5.47 -10.73
C LEU A 64 7.13 -4.44 -10.18
N LEU A 65 7.51 -3.15 -10.14
CA LEU A 65 6.60 -2.09 -9.70
C LEU A 65 5.35 -1.98 -10.57
N TYR A 66 5.51 -2.07 -11.90
CA TYR A 66 4.39 -2.06 -12.84
C TYR A 66 3.46 -3.26 -12.58
N ALA A 67 4.00 -4.47 -12.44
CA ALA A 67 3.21 -5.67 -12.21
C ALA A 67 2.43 -5.60 -10.89
N ILE A 68 3.07 -5.13 -9.80
CA ILE A 68 2.40 -4.90 -8.51
C ILE A 68 1.26 -3.89 -8.68
N ALA A 69 1.52 -2.77 -9.36
CA ALA A 69 0.51 -1.73 -9.55
C ALA A 69 -0.72 -2.23 -10.32
N ARG A 70 -0.53 -3.10 -11.32
CA ARG A 70 -1.66 -3.65 -12.09
C ARG A 70 -2.38 -4.77 -11.35
N ASP A 71 -1.69 -5.51 -10.49
CA ASP A 71 -2.26 -6.52 -9.60
C ASP A 71 -3.03 -5.87 -8.43
N ASN A 72 -3.88 -4.90 -8.74
CA ASN A 72 -4.48 -3.97 -7.80
C ASN A 72 -5.57 -4.59 -6.93
N GLU A 73 -6.38 -5.49 -7.50
CA GLU A 73 -7.53 -6.09 -6.81
C GLU A 73 -7.13 -7.29 -5.96
N MET A 74 -6.25 -8.14 -6.48
CA MET A 74 -5.90 -9.40 -5.83
C MET A 74 -4.66 -9.30 -4.95
N GLU A 75 -3.79 -8.30 -5.18
CA GLU A 75 -2.57 -8.05 -4.42
C GLU A 75 -1.68 -9.31 -4.29
N CYS A 76 -1.73 -10.23 -5.27
CA CYS A 76 -1.04 -11.52 -5.22
C CYS A 76 0.48 -11.33 -5.13
N ILE A 77 1.05 -10.45 -5.96
CA ILE A 77 2.49 -10.17 -5.96
C ILE A 77 2.90 -9.46 -4.67
N ALA A 78 2.09 -8.50 -4.20
CA ALA A 78 2.37 -7.81 -2.94
C ALA A 78 2.31 -8.75 -1.73
N GLY A 79 1.35 -9.69 -1.70
CA GLY A 79 1.23 -10.69 -0.64
C GLY A 79 2.48 -11.57 -0.48
N GLU A 80 3.14 -11.91 -1.58
CA GLU A 80 4.40 -12.68 -1.58
C GLU A 80 5.58 -11.91 -0.96
N LEU A 81 5.51 -10.58 -0.87
CA LEU A 81 6.58 -9.77 -0.27
C LEU A 81 6.64 -9.88 1.26
N SER A 82 5.57 -10.37 1.90
CA SER A 82 5.53 -10.57 3.35
C SER A 82 6.60 -11.56 3.87
N GLU A 83 7.00 -12.52 3.03
CA GLU A 83 8.06 -13.49 3.33
C GLU A 83 9.44 -13.07 2.79
N ARG A 84 9.53 -11.88 2.18
CA ARG A 84 10.71 -11.42 1.42
C ARG A 84 11.04 -9.96 1.77
N PRO A 85 11.40 -9.66 3.04
CA PRO A 85 11.58 -8.30 3.55
C PRO A 85 12.62 -7.49 2.76
N ASP A 86 13.73 -8.07 2.34
CA ASP A 86 14.75 -7.37 1.53
C ASP A 86 14.18 -6.87 0.19
N ALA A 87 13.35 -7.69 -0.46
CA ALA A 87 12.68 -7.34 -1.70
C ALA A 87 11.61 -6.27 -1.48
N LEU A 88 10.82 -6.40 -0.41
CA LEU A 88 9.83 -5.41 -0.01
C LEU A 88 10.47 -4.03 0.22
N LEU A 89 11.53 -3.98 1.03
CA LEU A 89 12.21 -2.74 1.38
C LEU A 89 12.85 -2.09 0.14
N GLU A 90 13.44 -2.87 -0.77
CA GLU A 90 13.99 -2.32 -2.02
C GLU A 90 12.89 -1.77 -2.94
N LEU A 91 11.79 -2.51 -3.14
CA LEU A 91 10.69 -2.03 -3.97
C LEU A 91 10.02 -0.81 -3.35
N ALA A 92 9.84 -0.76 -2.04
CA ALA A 92 9.30 0.41 -1.35
C ALA A 92 10.21 1.64 -1.49
N ARG A 93 11.54 1.48 -1.38
CA ARG A 93 12.50 2.57 -1.65
C ARG A 93 12.33 3.14 -3.05
N LEU A 94 12.19 2.26 -4.04
CA LEU A 94 12.02 2.66 -5.44
C LEU A 94 10.63 3.27 -5.69
N ALA A 95 9.59 2.75 -5.05
CA ALA A 95 8.22 3.18 -5.24
C ALA A 95 7.98 4.62 -4.82
N ILE A 96 8.71 5.13 -3.81
CA ILE A 96 8.54 6.52 -3.33
C ILE A 96 8.65 7.54 -4.48
N ASP A 97 9.63 7.34 -5.38
CA ASP A 97 9.89 8.26 -6.50
C ASP A 97 9.18 7.80 -7.80
N SER A 98 8.39 6.73 -7.74
CA SER A 98 7.65 6.18 -8.88
C SER A 98 6.32 6.90 -9.11
N SER A 99 5.80 6.84 -10.34
CA SER A 99 4.44 7.26 -10.68
C SER A 99 3.38 6.17 -10.46
N GLU A 100 3.79 4.94 -10.12
CA GLU A 100 2.89 3.81 -9.90
C GLU A 100 2.23 3.90 -8.51
N LEU A 101 1.12 4.66 -8.42
CA LEU A 101 0.38 4.89 -7.17
C LEU A 101 -0.11 3.58 -6.55
N ASP A 102 -0.54 2.63 -7.37
CA ASP A 102 -1.08 1.36 -6.88
C ASP A 102 -0.01 0.49 -6.22
N ALA A 103 1.21 0.50 -6.76
CA ALA A 103 2.34 -0.15 -6.12
C ALA A 103 2.69 0.54 -4.79
N LYS A 104 2.66 1.88 -4.72
CA LYS A 104 3.00 2.60 -3.48
C LYS A 104 2.11 2.19 -2.32
N TRP A 105 0.79 2.18 -2.50
CA TRP A 105 -0.11 1.88 -1.40
C TRP A 105 -0.06 0.41 -1.00
N GLN A 106 0.10 -0.51 -1.97
CA GLN A 106 0.25 -1.94 -1.68
C GLN A 106 1.53 -2.21 -0.89
N LEU A 107 2.65 -1.62 -1.30
CA LEU A 107 3.93 -1.75 -0.59
C LEU A 107 3.85 -1.13 0.82
N ALA A 108 3.17 0.00 0.99
CA ALA A 108 2.95 0.60 2.31
C ALA A 108 2.22 -0.36 3.27
N VAL A 109 1.24 -1.10 2.77
CA VAL A 109 0.49 -2.09 3.58
C VAL A 109 1.40 -3.22 4.02
N GLN A 110 2.21 -3.76 3.10
CA GLN A 110 3.15 -4.84 3.42
C GLN A 110 4.23 -4.38 4.40
N LEU A 111 4.73 -3.15 4.28
CA LEU A 111 5.67 -2.57 5.24
C LEU A 111 5.09 -2.54 6.67
N GLY A 112 3.79 -2.25 6.80
CA GLY A 112 3.10 -2.26 8.08
C GLY A 112 3.02 -3.62 8.77
N ALA A 113 3.24 -4.71 8.03
CA ALA A 113 3.19 -6.08 8.54
C ALA A 113 4.55 -6.64 8.99
N LEU A 114 5.65 -5.92 8.74
CA LEU A 114 6.99 -6.36 9.16
C LEU A 114 7.10 -6.48 10.68
N SER A 115 7.79 -7.52 11.14
CA SER A 115 7.71 -7.95 12.54
C SER A 115 9.01 -7.75 13.32
N THR A 116 10.18 -7.85 12.69
CA THR A 116 11.47 -7.73 13.38
C THR A 116 11.84 -6.27 13.61
N SER A 117 12.58 -5.98 14.69
CA SER A 117 12.90 -4.59 15.05
C SER A 117 13.69 -3.83 13.98
N ALA A 118 14.63 -4.50 13.29
CA ALA A 118 15.43 -3.87 12.25
C ALA A 118 14.60 -3.52 11.00
N GLU A 119 13.75 -4.45 10.55
CA GLU A 119 12.83 -4.22 9.43
C GLU A 119 11.82 -3.12 9.74
N LYS A 120 11.31 -3.08 10.98
CA LYS A 120 10.35 -2.06 11.43
C LYS A 120 10.92 -0.65 11.40
N GLU A 121 12.16 -0.46 11.81
CA GLU A 121 12.82 0.86 11.78
C GLU A 121 12.96 1.39 10.35
N GLU A 122 13.37 0.52 9.41
CA GLU A 122 13.46 0.90 8.01
C GLU A 122 12.07 1.10 7.39
N ALA A 123 11.11 0.22 7.66
CA ALA A 123 9.73 0.36 7.22
C ALA A 123 9.10 1.67 7.71
N GLU A 124 9.29 2.03 8.98
CA GLU A 124 8.82 3.30 9.52
C GLU A 124 9.43 4.49 8.74
N THR A 125 10.74 4.44 8.45
CA THR A 125 11.41 5.49 7.67
C THR A 125 10.78 5.67 6.28
N LEU A 126 10.46 4.56 5.59
CA LEU A 126 9.84 4.59 4.27
C LEU A 126 8.38 5.06 4.34
N LEU A 127 7.62 4.57 5.31
CA LEU A 127 6.23 4.96 5.52
C LEU A 127 6.08 6.44 5.90
N LEU A 128 7.04 7.01 6.65
CA LEU A 128 7.07 8.45 6.94
C LEU A 128 7.28 9.31 5.70
N ARG A 129 7.88 8.77 4.63
CA ARG A 129 7.91 9.45 3.32
C ARG A 129 6.58 9.30 2.60
N LEU A 130 6.03 8.09 2.55
CA LEU A 130 4.78 7.78 1.83
C LEU A 130 3.53 8.40 2.45
N VAL A 131 3.49 8.61 3.77
CA VAL A 131 2.36 9.29 4.43
C VAL A 131 2.21 10.75 3.98
N GLY A 132 3.28 11.35 3.46
CA GLY A 132 3.30 12.69 2.87
C GLY A 132 3.06 12.71 1.35
N ASP A 133 2.71 11.59 0.73
CA ASP A 133 2.41 11.53 -0.71
C ASP A 133 1.19 12.42 -1.06
N GLU A 134 1.19 12.97 -2.27
CA GLU A 134 0.10 13.83 -2.76
C GLU A 134 -1.16 13.02 -3.05
N ASP A 135 -1.02 11.73 -3.38
CA ASP A 135 -2.15 10.83 -3.53
C ASP A 135 -2.74 10.47 -2.15
N GLU A 136 -4.02 10.79 -1.96
CA GLU A 136 -4.72 10.58 -0.70
C GLU A 136 -4.75 9.12 -0.28
N TYR A 137 -4.88 8.20 -1.25
CA TYR A 137 -5.00 6.79 -0.97
C TYR A 137 -3.67 6.22 -0.49
N VAL A 138 -2.55 6.59 -1.14
CA VAL A 138 -1.19 6.26 -0.69
C VAL A 138 -0.93 6.83 0.71
N SER A 139 -1.21 8.12 0.91
CA SER A 139 -1.02 8.78 2.21
C SER A 139 -1.80 8.07 3.32
N ARG A 140 -3.08 7.77 3.07
CA ARG A 140 -3.96 7.08 4.02
C ARG A 140 -3.51 5.67 4.34
N ARG A 141 -3.14 4.86 3.33
CA ARG A 141 -2.68 3.48 3.54
C ARG A 141 -1.36 3.46 4.32
N SER A 142 -0.49 4.44 4.09
CA SER A 142 0.76 4.61 4.85
C SER A 142 0.51 5.00 6.31
N LEU A 143 -0.47 5.86 6.57
CA LEU A 143 -0.88 6.21 7.94
C LEU A 143 -1.38 4.98 8.71
N LEU A 144 -2.24 4.17 8.10
CA LEU A 144 -2.71 2.92 8.70
C LEU A 144 -1.55 1.98 9.01
N ALA A 145 -0.60 1.81 8.09
CA ALA A 145 0.58 0.99 8.30
C ALA A 145 1.47 1.49 9.46
N LEU A 146 1.66 2.82 9.60
CA LEU A 146 2.34 3.42 10.76
C LEU A 146 1.62 3.11 12.08
N GLY A 147 0.29 3.11 12.07
CA GLY A 147 -0.53 2.69 13.21
C GLY A 147 -0.30 1.22 13.58
N THR A 148 -0.27 0.32 12.59
CA THR A 148 0.04 -1.11 12.80
C THR A 148 1.43 -1.31 13.40
N LEU A 149 2.44 -0.57 12.91
CA LEU A 149 3.81 -0.61 13.45
C LEU A 149 3.94 -0.03 14.86
N LYS A 150 2.90 0.65 15.37
CA LYS A 150 2.95 1.43 16.61
C LYS A 150 4.02 2.51 16.57
N SER A 151 4.18 3.15 15.40
CA SER A 151 5.09 4.28 15.23
C SER A 151 4.77 5.37 16.24
N VAL A 152 5.82 5.96 16.84
CA VAL A 152 5.68 7.10 17.75
C VAL A 152 5.12 8.35 17.07
N HIS A 153 5.18 8.39 15.73
CA HIS A 153 4.66 9.49 14.92
C HIS A 153 3.18 9.31 14.55
N ALA A 154 2.66 8.08 14.62
CA ALA A 154 1.34 7.71 14.12
C ALA A 154 0.21 8.52 14.77
N GLU A 155 0.29 8.78 16.08
CA GLU A 155 -0.69 9.60 16.79
C GLU A 155 -0.77 11.00 16.19
N SER A 156 0.35 11.70 16.10
CA SER A 156 0.39 13.07 15.57
C SER A 156 -0.06 13.16 14.11
N LEU A 157 0.21 12.12 13.32
CA LEU A 157 -0.20 12.03 11.93
C LEU A 157 -1.70 11.73 11.81
N ALA A 158 -2.27 10.91 12.69
CA ALA A 158 -3.71 10.69 12.76
C ALA A 158 -4.47 11.97 13.11
N GLU A 159 -3.97 12.76 14.07
CA GLU A 159 -4.58 14.06 14.39
C GLU A 159 -4.54 15.02 13.19
N LYS A 160 -3.44 15.04 12.43
CA LYS A 160 -3.33 15.82 11.18
C LYS A 160 -4.29 15.32 10.10
N ALA A 161 -4.38 14.00 9.89
CA ALA A 161 -5.28 13.38 8.93
C ALA A 161 -6.74 13.74 9.23
N TRP A 162 -7.13 13.74 10.51
CA TRP A 162 -8.46 14.18 10.94
C TRP A 162 -8.80 15.61 10.48
N LEU A 163 -7.83 16.53 10.64
CA LEU A 163 -7.98 17.96 10.33
C LEU A 163 -8.11 18.25 8.82
N THR A 164 -7.76 17.32 7.94
CA THR A 164 -7.95 17.48 6.49
C THR A 164 -9.43 17.62 6.11
N GLY A 165 -10.34 17.09 6.94
CA GLY A 165 -11.77 17.03 6.64
C GLY A 165 -12.15 15.93 5.65
N HIS A 166 -11.19 15.28 5.00
CA HIS A 166 -11.43 14.19 4.06
C HIS A 166 -12.02 12.97 4.81
N GLU A 167 -13.10 12.39 4.27
CA GLU A 167 -13.85 11.32 4.93
C GLU A 167 -12.96 10.13 5.29
N TYR A 168 -12.20 9.67 4.30
CA TYR A 168 -11.35 8.51 4.43
C TYR A 168 -10.11 8.74 5.29
N GLN A 169 -9.56 9.95 5.32
CA GLN A 169 -8.48 10.31 6.25
C GLN A 169 -8.97 10.35 7.70
N ARG A 170 -10.21 10.81 7.93
CA ARG A 170 -10.83 10.77 9.26
C ARG A 170 -11.09 9.35 9.73
N ILE A 171 -11.55 8.48 8.84
CA ILE A 171 -11.70 7.05 9.13
C ILE A 171 -10.35 6.44 9.51
N ALA A 172 -9.29 6.68 8.72
CA ALA A 172 -7.96 6.17 9.04
C ALA A 172 -7.43 6.71 10.39
N ALA A 173 -7.66 7.98 10.68
CA ALA A 173 -7.29 8.58 11.96
C ALA A 173 -7.94 7.86 13.15
N LEU A 174 -9.23 7.50 13.06
CA LEU A 174 -9.94 6.76 14.11
C LEU A 174 -9.29 5.40 14.38
N TRP A 175 -8.99 4.64 13.32
CA TRP A 175 -8.35 3.32 13.43
C TRP A 175 -6.92 3.40 13.97
N VAL A 176 -6.13 4.37 13.53
CA VAL A 176 -4.78 4.59 14.08
C VAL A 176 -4.84 4.99 15.55
N LEU A 177 -5.72 5.92 15.93
CA LEU A 177 -5.86 6.35 17.33
C LEU A 177 -6.30 5.21 18.25
N LYS A 178 -7.21 4.34 17.78
CA LYS A 178 -7.59 3.11 18.49
C LYS A 178 -6.37 2.25 18.82
N ASP A 179 -5.39 2.24 17.92
CA ASP A 179 -4.20 1.41 18.02
C ASP A 179 -3.05 2.04 18.80
N VAL A 180 -2.89 3.37 18.80
CA VAL A 180 -1.71 4.04 19.38
C VAL A 180 -2.04 5.03 20.51
N ALA A 181 -3.27 5.53 20.59
CA ALA A 181 -3.72 6.52 21.58
C ALA A 181 -5.20 6.28 21.98
N PRO A 182 -5.54 5.10 22.53
CA PRO A 182 -6.93 4.74 22.83
C PRO A 182 -7.59 5.68 23.86
N ASP A 183 -6.81 6.34 24.71
CA ASP A 183 -7.28 7.36 25.65
C ASP A 183 -7.86 8.60 24.94
N LYS A 184 -7.36 8.92 23.74
CA LYS A 184 -7.88 10.00 22.91
C LYS A 184 -9.07 9.59 22.05
N LEU A 185 -9.26 8.30 21.78
CA LEU A 185 -10.28 7.80 20.83
C LEU A 185 -11.68 8.30 21.18
N THR A 186 -12.07 8.30 22.46
CA THR A 186 -13.40 8.77 22.92
C THR A 186 -13.70 10.22 22.51
N ARG A 187 -12.67 11.08 22.43
CA ARG A 187 -12.83 12.45 21.92
C ARG A 187 -13.13 12.43 20.42
N TYR A 188 -12.39 11.67 19.64
CA TYR A 188 -12.56 11.61 18.18
C TYR A 188 -13.86 10.93 17.75
N VAL A 189 -14.37 9.99 18.55
CA VAL A 189 -15.73 9.43 18.35
C VAL A 189 -16.80 10.51 18.45
N ARG A 190 -16.74 11.38 19.46
CA ARG A 190 -17.67 12.52 19.56
C ARG A 190 -17.53 13.49 18.38
N LEU A 191 -16.30 13.76 17.94
CA LEU A 191 -16.07 14.59 16.76
C LEU A 191 -16.61 13.95 15.47
N ALA A 192 -16.60 12.61 15.37
CA ALA A 192 -17.24 11.89 14.27
C ALA A 192 -18.76 12.02 14.31
N GLU A 193 -19.37 11.89 15.49
CA GLU A 193 -20.82 12.08 15.69
C GLU A 193 -21.26 13.51 15.33
N GLU A 194 -20.46 14.52 15.68
CA GLU A 194 -20.67 15.92 15.29
C GLU A 194 -20.49 16.14 13.78
N ASP A 195 -19.55 15.42 13.15
CA ASP A 195 -19.35 15.47 11.70
C ASP A 195 -20.52 14.87 10.91
N GLY A 196 -21.13 13.81 11.43
CA GLY A 196 -22.42 13.27 10.98
C GLY A 196 -22.40 12.50 9.65
N ARG A 197 -21.26 12.37 8.97
CA ARG A 197 -21.15 11.48 7.80
C ARG A 197 -21.25 10.01 8.23
N GLU A 198 -22.15 9.28 7.58
CA GLU A 198 -22.49 7.89 7.90
C GLU A 198 -21.25 7.02 8.11
N PHE A 199 -20.36 6.94 7.11
CA PHE A 199 -19.18 6.09 7.20
C PHE A 199 -18.16 6.54 8.28
N VAL A 200 -18.06 7.84 8.58
CA VAL A 200 -17.17 8.33 9.64
C VAL A 200 -17.71 7.92 11.01
N VAL A 201 -19.02 8.06 11.22
CA VAL A 201 -19.68 7.68 12.48
C VAL A 201 -19.62 6.16 12.71
N GLU A 202 -19.94 5.37 11.69
CA GLU A 202 -19.88 3.89 11.77
C GLU A 202 -18.48 3.42 12.15
N ASN A 203 -17.45 3.90 11.45
CA ASN A 203 -16.06 3.54 11.75
C ASN A 203 -15.62 4.02 13.14
N ALA A 204 -16.11 5.17 13.61
CA ALA A 204 -15.80 5.65 14.95
C ALA A 204 -16.33 4.70 16.04
N HIS A 205 -17.58 4.24 15.89
CA HIS A 205 -18.18 3.28 16.81
C HIS A 205 -17.48 1.92 16.74
N ASP A 206 -17.11 1.46 15.56
CA ASP A 206 -16.40 0.18 15.40
C ASP A 206 -14.98 0.22 15.92
N ALA A 207 -14.24 1.31 15.69
CA ALA A 207 -12.94 1.54 16.33
C ALA A 207 -13.09 1.54 17.87
N LEU A 208 -14.10 2.22 18.42
CA LEU A 208 -14.33 2.24 19.87
C LEU A 208 -14.61 0.84 20.44
N LYS A 209 -15.45 0.04 19.77
CA LYS A 209 -15.72 -1.35 20.16
C LYS A 209 -14.45 -2.20 20.10
N ALA A 210 -13.63 -2.04 19.06
CA ALA A 210 -12.39 -2.79 18.89
C ALA A 210 -11.26 -2.37 19.85
N SER A 211 -11.44 -1.30 20.63
CA SER A 211 -10.49 -0.82 21.64
C SER A 211 -10.74 -1.37 23.06
N GLN A 212 -11.89 -2.05 23.27
CA GLN A 212 -12.32 -2.64 24.54
C GLN A 212 -11.91 -4.10 24.65
#